data_AF-A0A6J0BKL0-F1
#
_entry.id   AF-A0A6J0BKL0-F1
#
_cell.length_a   1.000
_cell.length_b   1.000
_cell.length_c   1.000
_cell.angle_alpha   90.00
_cell.angle_beta   90.00
_cell.angle_gamma   90.00
#
_symmetry.space_group_name_H-M   'P 1'
#
loop_
_entity.id
_entity.type
_entity.pdbx_description
1 polymer ?
#
loop_
_entity_poly.entity_id
_entity_poly.type
_entity_poly.pdbx_seq_one_letter_code
_entity_poly.pdbx_strand_id
1 'polypeptide(L)'
;MIDELATDHAAYAKIDLTSQVRVLHNTIEDMMMRLEEFESIFGMVLSEGAECLSGQIPRVQVVRQELTSLCRRIDALEHVVGRANVSLVSLEAAVDAAEADLGVPDSLFSKLNPLSFFKKVQEPVTSTRMQIFNPPVLYKTEEFFNSE
;
A
#
# COMPACT_ATOMS: atom_id res chain seq x y z
N MET A 1 -56.36 -6.51 75.61
CA MET A 1 -56.30 -5.25 74.84
C MET A 1 -54.94 -4.57 74.91
N ILE A 2 -54.39 -4.22 76.09
CA ILE A 2 -53.05 -3.61 76.18
C ILE A 2 -51.94 -4.64 75.89
N ASP A 3 -52.03 -5.86 76.42
CA ASP A 3 -51.04 -6.91 76.14
C ASP A 3 -51.00 -7.30 74.67
N GLU A 4 -52.17 -7.38 74.03
CA GLU A 4 -52.30 -7.72 72.61
C GLU A 4 -51.66 -6.63 71.73
N LEU A 5 -51.92 -5.36 72.04
CA LEU A 5 -51.29 -4.21 71.39
C LEU A 5 -49.77 -4.17 71.62
N ALA A 6 -49.31 -4.47 72.82
CA ALA A 6 -47.88 -4.54 73.14
C ALA A 6 -47.18 -5.69 72.38
N THR A 7 -47.89 -6.80 72.18
CA THR A 7 -47.38 -7.97 71.46
C THR A 7 -47.26 -7.69 69.96
N ASP A 8 -48.27 -7.06 69.36
CA ASP A 8 -48.24 -6.63 67.96
C ASP A 8 -47.15 -5.58 67.71
N HIS A 9 -46.99 -4.61 68.61
CA HIS A 9 -45.92 -3.61 68.48
C HIS A 9 -44.52 -4.21 68.66
N ALA A 10 -44.34 -5.19 69.56
CA ALA A 10 -43.09 -5.90 69.73
C ALA A 10 -42.73 -6.77 68.50
N ALA A 11 -43.72 -7.21 67.72
CA ALA A 11 -43.49 -7.96 66.48
C ALA A 11 -42.82 -7.12 65.39
N TYR A 12 -43.10 -5.81 65.32
CA TYR A 12 -42.40 -4.89 64.40
C TYR A 12 -40.90 -4.74 64.74
N ALA A 13 -40.51 -4.94 66.00
CA ALA A 13 -39.10 -4.91 66.41
C ALA A 13 -38.36 -6.23 66.09
N LYS A 14 -39.07 -7.31 65.71
CA LYS A 14 -38.53 -8.63 65.36
C LYS A 14 -38.29 -8.83 63.87
N ILE A 15 -38.15 -7.74 63.11
CA ILE A 15 -37.87 -7.84 61.67
C ILE A 15 -36.41 -8.30 61.49
N ASP A 16 -36.23 -9.52 60.96
CA ASP A 16 -34.92 -10.03 60.56
C ASP A 16 -34.56 -9.55 59.15
N LEU A 17 -33.69 -8.54 59.09
CA LEU A 17 -33.17 -7.97 57.84
C LEU A 17 -31.90 -8.67 57.35
N THR A 18 -31.40 -9.68 58.06
CA THR A 18 -30.09 -10.31 57.77
C THR A 18 -30.00 -10.82 56.32
N SER A 19 -31.10 -11.36 55.79
CA SER A 19 -31.17 -11.81 54.39
C SER A 19 -31.05 -10.64 53.40
N GLN A 20 -31.77 -9.54 53.64
CA GLN A 20 -31.75 -8.38 52.75
C GLN A 20 -30.38 -7.68 52.77
N VAL A 21 -29.77 -7.57 53.96
CA VAL A 21 -28.42 -7.02 54.12
C VAL A 21 -27.39 -7.89 53.41
N ARG A 22 -27.52 -9.22 53.46
CA ARG A 22 -26.63 -10.14 52.74
C ARG A 22 -26.76 -10.00 51.23
N VAL A 23 -27.98 -9.90 50.70
CA VAL A 23 -28.22 -9.68 49.26
C VAL A 23 -27.61 -8.36 48.81
N LEU A 24 -27.78 -7.29 49.60
CA LEU A 24 -27.16 -5.99 49.32
C LEU A 24 -25.63 -6.10 49.30
N HIS A 25 -25.03 -6.76 50.29
CA HIS A 25 -23.58 -6.94 50.36
C HIS A 25 -23.03 -7.70 49.14
N ASN A 26 -23.66 -8.82 48.77
CA ASN A 26 -23.28 -9.59 47.58
C ASN A 26 -23.39 -8.76 46.29
N THR A 27 -24.42 -7.91 46.19
CA THR A 27 -24.58 -7.02 45.03
C THR A 27 -23.48 -5.97 44.96
N ILE A 28 -23.07 -5.42 46.11
CA ILE A 28 -21.96 -4.47 46.18
C ILE A 28 -20.66 -5.14 45.77
N GLU A 29 -20.37 -6.35 46.27
CA GLU A 29 -19.16 -7.08 45.88
C GLU A 29 -19.11 -7.39 44.38
N ASP A 30 -20.23 -7.85 43.79
CA ASP A 30 -20.32 -8.08 42.35
C ASP A 30 -20.08 -6.78 41.55
N MET A 31 -20.66 -5.67 41.99
CA MET A 31 -20.43 -4.37 41.35
C MET A 31 -18.98 -3.90 41.47
N MET A 32 -18.31 -4.12 42.61
CA MET A 32 -16.90 -3.77 42.76
C MET A 32 -16.01 -4.60 41.83
N MET A 33 -16.23 -5.91 41.77
CA MET A 33 -15.50 -6.80 40.85
C MET A 33 -15.64 -6.33 39.40
N ARG A 34 -16.86 -5.98 38.98
CA ARG A 34 -17.12 -5.48 37.63
C ARG A 34 -16.48 -4.13 37.35
N LEU A 35 -16.34 -3.27 38.37
CA LEU A 35 -15.64 -1.99 38.22
C LEU A 35 -14.13 -2.18 38.06
N GLU A 36 -13.53 -3.12 38.80
CA GLU A 36 -12.11 -3.48 38.65
C GLU A 36 -11.81 -4.05 37.26
N GLU A 37 -12.68 -4.94 36.75
CA GLU A 37 -12.58 -5.46 35.38
C GLU A 37 -12.69 -4.33 34.34
N PHE A 38 -13.64 -3.42 34.53
CA PHE A 38 -13.82 -2.28 33.63
C PHE A 38 -12.60 -1.36 33.62
N GLU A 39 -12.03 -1.06 34.78
CA GLU A 39 -10.80 -0.25 34.89
C GLU A 39 -9.63 -0.92 34.15
N SER A 40 -9.48 -2.23 34.31
CA SER A 40 -8.44 -2.99 33.61
C SER A 40 -8.59 -2.90 32.09
N ILE A 41 -9.79 -3.14 31.57
CA ILE A 41 -10.07 -3.06 30.12
C ILE A 41 -9.86 -1.63 29.61
N PHE A 42 -10.32 -0.63 30.37
CA PHE A 42 -10.14 0.78 30.02
C PHE A 42 -8.65 1.14 29.93
N GLY A 43 -7.84 0.69 30.90
CA GLY A 43 -6.39 0.86 30.89
C GLY A 43 -5.73 0.21 29.67
N MET A 44 -6.15 -1.00 29.31
CA MET A 44 -5.65 -1.68 28.10
C MET A 44 -5.96 -0.88 26.83
N VAL A 45 -7.19 -0.42 26.65
CA VAL A 45 -7.61 0.36 25.48
C VAL A 45 -6.84 1.67 25.38
N LEU A 46 -6.63 2.37 26.50
CA LEU A 46 -5.83 3.60 26.51
C LEU A 46 -4.37 3.34 26.15
N SER A 47 -3.76 2.27 26.68
CA SER A 47 -2.37 1.91 26.37
C SER A 47 -2.20 1.54 24.90
N GLU A 48 -3.11 0.74 24.36
CA GLU A 48 -3.08 0.34 22.95
C GLU A 48 -3.29 1.54 22.02
N GLY A 49 -4.20 2.44 22.38
CA GLY A 49 -4.39 3.71 21.68
C GLY A 49 -3.13 4.58 21.69
N ALA A 50 -2.44 4.68 22.83
CA ALA A 50 -1.20 5.41 22.96
C ALA A 50 -0.07 4.79 22.12
N GLU A 51 0.07 3.46 22.10
CA GLU A 51 1.06 2.75 21.29
C GLU A 51 0.78 2.93 19.78
N CYS A 52 -0.49 2.84 19.38
CA CYS A 52 -0.89 3.07 17.99
C CYS A 52 -0.49 4.47 17.53
N LEU A 53 -0.81 5.50 18.33
CA LEU A 53 -0.54 6.90 17.99
C LEU A 53 0.96 7.24 18.01
N SER A 54 1.69 6.75 19.01
CA SER A 54 3.11 7.11 19.21
C SER A 54 4.07 6.23 18.41
N GLY A 55 3.71 4.98 18.14
CA GLY A 55 4.58 4.00 17.49
C GLY A 55 4.13 3.63 16.08
N GLN A 56 2.92 3.09 15.96
CA GLN A 56 2.49 2.45 14.71
C GLN A 56 2.22 3.47 13.59
N ILE A 57 1.50 4.57 13.89
CA ILE A 57 1.19 5.61 12.89
C ILE A 57 2.47 6.25 12.31
N PRO A 58 3.46 6.69 13.12
CA PRO A 58 4.71 7.22 12.60
C PRO A 58 5.48 6.21 11.73
N ARG A 59 5.51 4.93 12.10
CA ARG A 59 6.15 3.88 11.30
C ARG A 59 5.50 3.74 9.93
N VAL A 60 4.17 3.76 9.86
CA VAL A 60 3.44 3.74 8.57
C VAL A 60 3.76 4.98 7.73
N GLN A 61 3.90 6.15 8.35
CA GLN A 61 4.30 7.35 7.61
C GLN A 61 5.70 7.23 6.99
N VAL A 62 6.67 6.65 7.70
CA VAL A 62 8.02 6.41 7.16
C VAL A 62 7.95 5.46 5.96
N VAL A 63 7.28 4.31 6.10
CA VAL A 63 7.13 3.34 5.01
C VAL A 63 6.43 3.98 3.80
N ARG A 64 5.44 4.83 4.01
CA ARG A 64 4.78 5.58 2.93
C ARG A 64 5.77 6.45 2.16
N GLN A 65 6.69 7.13 2.85
CA GLN A 65 7.69 7.97 2.19
C GLN A 65 8.66 7.12 1.34
N GLU A 66 9.14 6.01 1.89
CA GLU A 66 10.01 5.07 1.17
C GLU A 66 9.31 4.48 -0.05
N LEU A 67 8.05 4.07 0.10
CA LEU A 67 7.23 3.56 -1.00
C LEU A 67 7.03 4.62 -2.09
N THR A 68 6.75 5.87 -1.69
CA THR A 68 6.60 6.98 -2.65
C THR A 68 7.90 7.23 -3.43
N SER A 69 9.04 7.15 -2.75
CA SER A 69 10.36 7.26 -3.39
C SER A 69 10.60 6.12 -4.38
N LEU A 70 10.26 4.89 -4.00
CA LEU A 70 10.37 3.73 -4.87
C LEU A 70 9.48 3.86 -6.12
N CYS A 71 8.22 4.25 -5.96
CA CYS A 71 7.31 4.49 -7.09
C CYS A 71 7.90 5.51 -8.07
N ARG A 72 8.44 6.64 -7.58
CA ARG A 72 9.09 7.63 -8.46
C ARG A 72 10.28 7.07 -9.23
N ARG A 73 11.06 6.18 -8.61
CA ARG A 73 12.19 5.52 -9.28
C ARG A 73 11.72 4.54 -10.36
N ILE A 74 10.60 3.85 -10.11
CA ILE A 74 9.97 2.98 -11.10
C ILE A 74 9.45 3.81 -12.29
N ASP A 75 8.73 4.89 -12.04
CA ASP A 75 8.22 5.79 -13.07
C ASP A 75 9.37 6.35 -13.94
N ALA A 76 10.46 6.79 -13.30
CA ALA A 76 11.66 7.26 -14.02
C ALA A 76 12.28 6.17 -14.89
N LEU A 77 12.34 4.93 -14.41
CA LEU A 77 12.84 3.81 -15.18
C LEU A 77 11.94 3.49 -16.39
N GLU A 78 10.62 3.52 -16.21
CA GLU A 78 9.66 3.35 -17.31
C GLU A 78 9.86 4.39 -18.41
N HIS A 79 10.10 5.66 -18.03
CA HIS A 79 10.39 6.71 -19.01
C HIS A 79 11.68 6.44 -19.80
N VAL A 80 12.74 5.98 -19.13
CA VAL A 80 14.02 5.63 -19.79
C VAL A 80 13.82 4.45 -20.75
N VAL A 81 13.14 3.40 -20.31
CA VAL A 81 12.83 2.23 -21.16
C VAL A 81 11.98 2.63 -22.36
N GLY A 82 10.97 3.47 -22.16
CA GLY A 82 10.15 4.02 -23.23
C GLY A 82 10.98 4.80 -24.25
N ARG A 83 11.92 5.64 -23.80
CA ARG A 83 12.81 6.39 -24.68
C ARG A 83 13.75 5.49 -25.47
N ALA A 84 14.36 4.50 -24.81
CA ALA A 84 15.22 3.51 -25.46
C ALA A 84 14.46 2.75 -26.55
N ASN A 85 13.22 2.32 -26.28
CA ASN A 85 12.37 1.64 -27.25
C ASN A 85 12.09 2.52 -28.48
N VAL A 86 11.75 3.80 -28.30
CA VAL A 86 11.54 4.74 -29.42
C VAL A 86 12.81 4.90 -30.26
N SER A 87 13.96 5.09 -29.62
CA SER A 87 15.24 5.22 -30.32
C SER A 87 15.58 3.95 -31.10
N LEU A 88 15.30 2.78 -30.53
CA LEU A 88 15.61 1.50 -31.14
C LEU A 88 14.66 1.19 -32.31
N VAL A 89 13.36 1.49 -32.20
CA VAL A 89 12.41 1.41 -33.32
C VAL A 89 12.81 2.34 -34.47
N SER A 90 13.29 3.55 -34.16
CA SER A 90 13.79 4.50 -35.15
C SER A 90 15.04 3.97 -35.86
N LEU A 91 15.95 3.35 -35.09
CA LEU A 91 17.16 2.74 -35.63
C LEU A 91 16.84 1.54 -36.53
N GLU A 92 15.95 0.64 -36.10
CA GLU A 92 15.48 -0.49 -36.92
C GLU A 92 14.93 0.00 -38.26
N ALA A 93 14.04 1.00 -38.26
CA ALA A 93 13.47 1.54 -39.48
C ALA A 93 14.53 2.17 -40.43
N ALA A 94 15.56 2.81 -39.87
CA ALA A 94 16.66 3.35 -40.67
C ALA A 94 17.55 2.26 -41.27
N VAL A 95 17.76 1.16 -40.54
CA VAL A 95 18.50 -0.01 -41.02
C VAL A 95 17.71 -0.71 -42.12
N ASP A 96 16.41 -0.97 -41.92
CA ASP A 96 15.53 -1.58 -42.93
C ASP A 96 15.55 -0.78 -44.24
N ALA A 97 15.47 0.56 -44.16
CA ALA A 97 15.56 1.43 -45.33
C ALA A 97 16.92 1.32 -46.05
N ALA A 98 18.01 1.27 -45.30
CA ALA A 98 19.35 1.13 -45.87
C ALA A 98 19.59 -0.26 -46.49
N GLU A 99 19.08 -1.34 -45.87
CA GLU A 99 19.13 -2.70 -46.43
C GLU A 99 18.36 -2.77 -47.76
N ALA A 100 17.18 -2.17 -47.82
CA ALA A 100 16.36 -2.10 -49.04
C ALA A 100 17.06 -1.32 -50.17
N ASP A 101 17.71 -0.19 -49.85
CA ASP A 101 18.47 0.61 -50.82
C ASP A 101 19.73 -0.11 -51.33
N LEU A 102 20.35 -0.97 -50.51
CA LEU A 102 21.54 -1.74 -50.85
C LEU A 102 21.24 -3.13 -51.45
N GLY A 103 19.96 -3.55 -51.50
CA GLY A 103 19.54 -4.86 -52.00
C GLY A 103 20.03 -6.04 -51.15
N VAL A 104 20.26 -5.81 -49.85
CA VAL A 104 20.67 -6.81 -48.87
C VAL A 104 19.42 -7.54 -48.37
N PRO A 105 19.42 -8.88 -48.18
CA PRO A 105 18.22 -9.59 -47.73
C PRO A 105 17.80 -9.16 -46.31
N ASP A 106 16.51 -8.86 -46.13
CA ASP A 106 15.78 -8.34 -44.93
C ASP A 106 16.00 -9.08 -43.58
N SER A 107 16.87 -10.09 -43.53
CA SER A 107 17.00 -11.00 -42.39
C SER A 107 18.29 -10.87 -41.58
N LEU A 108 19.24 -10.01 -41.98
CA LEU A 108 20.54 -9.93 -41.31
C LEU A 108 20.49 -9.08 -40.04
N PHE A 109 19.71 -7.98 -40.02
CA PHE A 109 19.66 -7.07 -38.88
C PHE A 109 18.27 -6.87 -38.23
N SER A 110 17.19 -7.42 -38.78
CA SER A 110 15.82 -7.31 -38.21
C SER A 110 15.59 -7.97 -36.83
N LYS A 111 16.65 -8.50 -36.20
CA LYS A 111 16.61 -9.17 -34.88
C LYS A 111 17.26 -8.35 -33.76
N LEU A 112 17.58 -7.07 -34.00
CA LEU A 112 18.27 -6.24 -33.01
C LEU A 112 17.37 -5.79 -31.85
N ASN A 113 16.03 -5.83 -32.00
CA ASN A 113 15.10 -5.55 -30.90
C ASN A 113 14.52 -6.81 -30.24
N PRO A 114 15.00 -7.21 -29.05
CA PRO A 114 14.35 -8.27 -28.26
C PRO A 114 12.96 -7.88 -27.73
N LEU A 115 12.52 -6.63 -27.88
CA LEU A 115 11.17 -6.14 -27.50
C LEU A 115 10.16 -6.13 -28.67
N SER A 116 10.57 -6.53 -29.88
CA SER A 116 9.75 -6.42 -31.11
C SER A 116 8.64 -7.47 -31.28
N PHE A 117 8.22 -8.20 -30.23
CA PHE A 117 7.14 -9.21 -30.29
C PHE A 117 5.75 -8.66 -30.69
N PHE A 118 5.60 -7.35 -30.93
CA PHE A 118 4.31 -6.68 -31.19
C PHE A 118 4.11 -6.07 -32.58
N LYS A 119 5.00 -6.28 -33.57
CA LYS A 119 4.81 -5.68 -34.91
C LYS A 119 4.26 -6.66 -35.95
N LYS A 120 3.09 -6.30 -36.50
CA LYS A 120 2.56 -6.84 -37.77
C LYS A 120 3.41 -6.32 -38.92
N VAL A 121 3.85 -7.25 -39.76
CA VAL A 121 4.60 -7.03 -41.00
C VAL A 121 3.74 -6.25 -41.98
N GLN A 122 4.28 -5.17 -42.55
CA GLN A 122 3.72 -4.47 -43.70
C GLN A 122 4.80 -4.38 -44.78
N GLU A 123 4.45 -4.78 -46.01
CA GLU A 123 5.37 -4.92 -47.15
C GLU A 123 5.95 -3.57 -47.64
N PRO A 124 7.21 -3.52 -48.12
CA PRO A 124 7.84 -2.28 -48.54
C PRO A 124 7.59 -1.94 -50.01
N VAL A 125 7.40 -0.65 -50.28
CA VAL A 125 7.30 -0.05 -51.63
C VAL A 125 8.65 0.58 -51.98
N THR A 126 9.27 0.12 -53.07
CA THR A 126 10.61 0.53 -53.52
C THR A 126 10.58 1.92 -54.17
N SER A 127 11.44 2.84 -53.70
CA SER A 127 11.69 4.12 -54.37
C SER A 127 13.17 4.50 -54.30
N THR A 128 13.88 4.30 -55.40
CA THR A 128 15.30 4.59 -55.59
C THR A 128 15.54 6.11 -55.67
N ARG A 129 15.96 6.73 -54.56
CA ARG A 129 16.56 8.07 -54.57
C ARG A 129 17.62 8.10 -53.48
N MET A 130 18.88 8.33 -53.86
CA MET A 130 19.99 8.50 -52.91
C MET A 130 19.64 9.63 -51.93
N GLN A 131 19.14 9.27 -50.75
CA GLN A 131 18.85 10.20 -49.68
C GLN A 131 20.14 10.43 -48.89
N ILE A 132 20.43 11.70 -48.61
CA ILE A 132 21.53 12.09 -47.73
C ILE A 132 21.24 11.48 -46.35
N PHE A 133 22.12 10.57 -45.90
CA PHE A 133 21.98 9.89 -44.61
C PHE A 133 22.07 10.90 -43.46
N ASN A 134 20.98 11.05 -42.71
CA ASN A 134 20.98 11.76 -41.44
C ASN A 134 20.91 10.72 -40.31
N PRO A 135 21.91 10.66 -39.41
CA PRO A 135 21.92 9.68 -38.33
C PRO A 135 20.76 9.90 -37.36
N PRO A 136 20.05 8.85 -36.92
CA PRO A 136 18.99 8.97 -35.93
C PRO A 136 19.57 9.40 -34.57
N VAL A 137 18.84 10.24 -33.83
CA VAL A 137 19.21 10.64 -32.47
C VAL A 137 18.94 9.48 -31.53
N LEU A 138 20.01 8.79 -31.13
CA LEU A 138 19.94 7.64 -30.24
C LEU A 138 19.90 8.06 -28.77
N TYR A 139 19.34 7.18 -27.94
CA TYR A 139 19.40 7.33 -26.49
C TYR A 139 20.87 7.15 -26.02
N LYS A 140 21.36 8.09 -25.21
CA LYS A 140 22.66 8.00 -24.55
C LYS A 140 22.47 7.93 -23.05
N THR A 141 23.01 6.89 -22.44
CA THR A 141 22.93 6.68 -20.99
C THR A 141 23.58 7.83 -20.22
N GLU A 142 24.66 8.42 -20.78
CA GLU A 142 25.39 9.53 -20.16
C GLU A 142 24.58 10.82 -20.01
N GLU A 143 23.52 11.01 -20.81
CA GLU A 143 22.69 12.22 -20.79
C GLU A 143 21.60 12.16 -19.69
N PHE A 144 21.32 10.97 -19.16
CA PHE A 144 20.21 10.73 -18.22
C PHE A 144 20.67 10.18 -16.87
N PHE A 145 21.84 9.54 -16.82
CA PHE A 145 22.46 9.06 -15.60
C PHE A 145 23.77 9.80 -15.39
N ASN A 146 23.83 10.61 -14.33
CA ASN A 146 25.11 11.19 -13.89
C ASN A 146 26.06 10.02 -13.59
N SER A 147 27.24 10.02 -14.21
CA SER A 147 28.32 9.13 -13.82
C SER A 147 28.75 9.47 -12.39
N GLU A 148 28.41 8.60 -11.43
CA GLU A 148 29.13 8.56 -10.15
C GLU A 148 30.58 8.09 -10.35
#